data_AF-A0A512N4F4-F1
#
_entry.id   AF-A0A512N4F4-F1
#
_cell.length_a   1.000
_cell.length_b   1.000
_cell.length_c   1.000
_cell.angle_alpha   90.00
_cell.angle_beta   90.00
_cell.angle_gamma   90.00
#
_symmetry.space_group_name_H-M   'P 1'
#
loop_
_entity.id
_entity.type
_entity.pdbx_description
1 polymer ?
#
loop_
_entity_poly.entity_id
_entity_poly.type
_entity_poly.pdbx_seq_one_letter_code
_entity_poly.pdbx_strand_id
1 'polypeptide(L)'
;MRLTIRAAVAGSAMISAALWCGSLHAQSQQQVDACEAKGNPPLDTVIGGCTALIQSGTYAGRDLATVFIIRAAAHQRKGDLDRAIQDYDQAIKLDPGSAIAYYNRGVAYGAKKDWDLAIQSYDQAIRHNPNDAAAFRNRGDAHLEKQQFDRAIEDFDQATKLDPKDATAYAWRAGAYMRKDALDRAIGDYDQALRLDPRNATTFYSRGLAYGRTGQWRRAIEDYDEAIKLDPKLAAAFYGRGFAFQKQDELDRAIQDFDQALRLEPNDASALALRGSAYQRKGELDRAIEDFTRAIAIDANDAATFHNRGVANSSKRQWDSAIQDFDQVIRLQPDDASAFAYRGAAYQRKGELDRALQDFDRAIELDPRLAVAFTYRGTAYSTRGDWDQAIKEYSRAIELNPKDVAAFYNRGIAHSRRQQWDFAARDFDEAIRLNPDDASAYRNRGLAYQRLLRLDAAIADFDRAAELNPKDAAAFAFSGGIHLRRGEIDRAIQDYDRALRIDPNDATTFYNRGVAYGTKKEWDLAVQDYDQALKLEPKFAASLYGRGVAKEQMGDKAGADEDIAAARKIDPDVGK
;
A
#
# COMPACT_ATOMS: atom_id res chain seq x y z
N MET A 1 17.48 6.30 -7.42
CA MET A 1 18.20 7.18 -8.38
C MET A 1 18.94 8.24 -7.56
N ARG A 2 20.27 8.15 -7.38
CA ARG A 2 21.00 9.06 -6.46
C ARG A 2 21.47 10.31 -7.22
N LEU A 3 20.86 11.46 -6.92
CA LEU A 3 21.42 12.77 -7.22
C LEU A 3 22.84 12.83 -6.66
N THR A 4 23.80 12.97 -7.57
CA THR A 4 25.18 13.35 -7.25
C THR A 4 25.14 14.73 -6.61
N ILE A 5 24.98 14.77 -5.28
CA ILE A 5 25.37 15.94 -4.49
C ILE A 5 26.86 16.08 -4.78
N ARG A 6 27.19 17.01 -5.69
CA ARG A 6 28.54 17.53 -5.82
C ARG A 6 28.90 17.94 -4.41
N ALA A 7 29.78 17.17 -3.76
CA ALA A 7 30.39 17.61 -2.53
C ALA A 7 30.94 19.00 -2.83
N ALA A 8 30.27 20.02 -2.32
CA ALA A 8 30.84 21.34 -2.26
C ALA A 8 32.07 21.12 -1.38
N VAL A 9 33.24 21.13 -2.00
CA VAL A 9 34.52 21.21 -1.30
C VAL A 9 34.52 22.59 -0.64
N ALA A 10 33.78 22.72 0.46
CA ALA A 10 33.85 23.84 1.38
C ALA A 10 35.06 23.62 2.28
N GLY A 11 36.22 23.48 1.65
CA GLY A 11 37.52 23.67 2.28
C GLY A 11 38.03 25.02 1.80
N SER A 12 37.44 26.11 2.28
CA SER A 12 38.07 27.43 2.18
C SER A 12 39.21 27.48 3.20
N ALA A 13 40.27 26.71 2.92
CA ALA A 13 41.56 26.97 3.54
C ALA A 13 42.14 28.20 2.84
N MET A 14 41.80 29.39 3.35
CA MET A 14 42.64 30.56 3.11
C MET A 14 44.01 30.25 3.73
N ILE A 15 44.95 29.80 2.90
CA ILE A 15 46.34 29.68 3.29
C ILE A 15 46.82 31.11 3.56
N SER A 16 47.01 31.43 4.84
CA SER A 16 47.51 32.72 5.29
C SER A 16 48.96 32.86 4.84
N ALA A 17 49.24 33.83 3.96
CA ALA A 17 50.54 34.06 3.37
C ALA A 17 51.59 34.43 4.45
N ALA A 18 52.60 33.58 4.63
CA ALA A 18 53.87 34.01 5.19
C ALA A 18 54.67 34.67 4.06
N LEU A 19 55.04 35.95 4.25
CA LEU A 19 55.88 36.72 3.33
C LEU A 19 57.31 36.17 3.34
N TRP A 20 57.82 35.74 2.18
CA TRP A 20 59.23 35.35 2.01
C TRP A 20 59.88 36.19 0.91
N CYS A 21 60.80 37.06 1.32
CA CYS A 21 61.74 37.79 0.45
C CYS A 21 63.07 37.03 0.43
N GLY A 22 63.51 36.62 -0.76
CA GLY A 22 64.83 36.05 -1.01
C GLY A 22 65.08 35.87 -2.51
N SER A 23 65.96 36.68 -3.07
CA SER A 23 66.21 36.88 -4.51
C SER A 23 67.11 35.82 -5.15
N LEU A 24 66.74 35.30 -6.34
CA LEU A 24 67.45 35.50 -7.63
C LEU A 24 66.73 34.79 -8.80
N HIS A 25 66.46 35.57 -9.88
CA HIS A 25 66.11 35.19 -11.26
C HIS A 25 64.75 34.49 -11.56
N ALA A 26 63.73 35.34 -11.75
CA ALA A 26 62.77 35.29 -12.86
C ALA A 26 62.05 33.94 -13.17
N GLN A 27 61.48 33.29 -12.16
CA GLN A 27 60.11 32.80 -12.35
C GLN A 27 59.19 34.01 -12.19
N SER A 28 58.30 34.27 -13.15
CA SER A 28 57.46 35.45 -13.05
C SER A 28 56.65 35.33 -11.77
N GLN A 29 56.57 36.39 -10.95
CA GLN A 29 55.64 36.49 -9.83
C GLN A 29 54.22 36.02 -10.24
N GLN A 30 53.90 36.20 -11.52
CA GLN A 30 52.73 35.68 -12.21
C GLN A 30 52.57 34.14 -12.16
N GLN A 31 53.62 33.33 -12.29
CA GLN A 31 53.55 31.86 -12.15
C GLN A 31 53.31 31.42 -10.71
N VAL A 32 53.90 32.12 -9.74
CA VAL A 32 53.65 31.91 -8.31
C VAL A 32 52.20 32.29 -7.97
N ASP A 33 51.79 33.51 -8.33
CA ASP A 33 50.42 33.99 -8.14
C ASP A 33 49.39 33.05 -8.84
N ALA A 34 49.73 32.52 -10.02
CA ALA A 34 48.90 31.56 -10.73
C ALA A 34 48.79 30.22 -9.97
N CYS A 35 49.90 29.66 -9.48
CA CYS A 35 49.88 28.41 -8.73
C CYS A 35 49.15 28.58 -7.39
N GLU A 36 49.38 29.67 -6.67
CA GLU A 36 48.68 30.00 -5.42
C GLU A 36 47.18 30.32 -5.61
N ALA A 37 46.69 30.24 -6.86
CA ALA A 37 45.31 30.52 -7.25
C ALA A 37 44.85 31.94 -6.82
N LYS A 38 45.78 32.89 -6.78
CA LYS A 38 45.53 34.27 -6.38
C LYS A 38 44.64 34.95 -7.42
N GLY A 39 43.50 35.49 -6.96
CA GLY A 39 42.47 36.04 -7.85
C GLY A 39 41.57 34.98 -8.50
N ASN A 40 41.61 33.73 -8.04
CA ASN A 40 40.77 32.61 -8.52
C ASN A 40 40.82 32.42 -10.06
N PRO A 41 42.01 32.23 -10.65
CA PRO A 41 42.15 32.05 -12.09
C PRO A 41 41.56 30.71 -12.55
N PRO A 42 41.35 30.52 -13.86
CA PRO A 42 40.94 29.22 -14.40
C PRO A 42 41.87 28.08 -13.94
N LEU A 43 41.32 26.89 -13.73
CA LEU A 43 42.08 25.74 -13.21
C LEU A 43 43.30 25.39 -14.07
N ASP A 44 43.22 25.57 -15.39
CA ASP A 44 44.34 25.32 -16.30
C ASP A 44 45.50 26.29 -16.08
N THR A 45 45.21 27.53 -15.68
CA THR A 45 46.22 28.52 -15.30
C THR A 45 46.91 28.12 -14.00
N VAL A 46 46.15 27.60 -13.01
CA VAL A 46 46.71 27.05 -11.76
C VAL A 46 47.63 25.87 -12.05
N ILE A 47 47.15 24.91 -12.85
CA ILE A 47 47.91 23.71 -13.24
C ILE A 47 49.20 24.09 -13.98
N GLY A 48 49.11 25.02 -14.94
CA GLY A 48 50.26 25.52 -15.69
C GLY A 48 51.28 26.23 -14.80
N GLY A 49 50.82 27.11 -13.90
CA GLY A 49 51.65 27.80 -12.92
C GLY A 49 52.40 26.82 -12.02
N CYS A 50 51.69 25.91 -11.36
CA CYS A 50 52.32 24.92 -10.48
C CYS A 50 53.26 23.97 -11.23
N THR A 51 52.94 23.60 -12.49
CA THR A 51 53.84 22.79 -13.32
C THR A 51 55.15 23.50 -13.62
N ALA A 52 55.11 24.80 -13.92
CA ALA A 52 56.31 25.60 -14.12
C ALA A 52 57.17 25.66 -12.84
N LEU A 53 56.54 25.83 -11.67
CA LEU A 53 57.26 25.85 -10.38
C LEU A 53 57.88 24.48 -10.03
N ILE A 54 57.19 23.37 -10.35
CA ILE A 54 57.73 22.02 -10.14
C ILE A 54 58.93 21.77 -11.07
N GLN A 55 58.83 22.19 -12.34
CA GLN A 55 59.89 21.98 -13.33
C GLN A 55 61.10 22.90 -13.13
N SER A 56 60.94 24.02 -12.43
CA SER A 56 62.03 24.98 -12.22
C SER A 56 63.11 24.49 -11.26
N GLY A 57 62.82 23.45 -10.45
CA GLY A 57 63.74 22.92 -9.44
C GLY A 57 64.06 23.89 -8.30
N THR A 58 63.34 25.02 -8.21
CA THR A 58 63.59 26.06 -7.20
C THR A 58 63.03 25.70 -5.83
N TYR A 59 61.99 24.86 -5.80
CA TYR A 59 61.34 24.39 -4.58
C TYR A 59 61.85 23.00 -4.21
N ALA A 60 61.98 22.71 -2.90
CA ALA A 60 62.35 21.40 -2.40
C ALA A 60 61.60 21.08 -1.09
N GLY A 61 61.60 19.80 -0.69
CA GLY A 61 60.99 19.36 0.56
C GLY A 61 59.52 19.77 0.68
N ARG A 62 59.15 20.36 1.81
CA ARG A 62 57.76 20.75 2.14
C ARG A 62 57.18 21.82 1.22
N ASP A 63 58.00 22.74 0.74
CA ASP A 63 57.52 23.80 -0.15
C ASP A 63 57.15 23.22 -1.51
N LEU A 64 57.97 22.30 -2.04
CA LEU A 64 57.64 21.56 -3.26
C LEU A 64 56.42 20.65 -3.05
N ALA A 65 56.29 20.00 -1.90
CA ALA A 65 55.11 19.19 -1.56
C ALA A 65 53.82 20.03 -1.62
N THR A 66 53.87 21.28 -1.14
CA THR A 66 52.75 22.22 -1.19
C THR A 66 52.35 22.54 -2.63
N VAL A 67 53.33 22.79 -3.52
CA VAL A 67 53.06 23.03 -4.95
C VAL A 67 52.38 21.82 -5.61
N PHE A 68 52.82 20.60 -5.29
CA PHE A 68 52.16 19.37 -5.75
C PHE A 68 50.72 19.26 -5.23
N ILE A 69 50.46 19.55 -3.95
CA ILE A 69 49.10 19.51 -3.36
C ILE A 69 48.17 20.49 -4.10
N ILE A 70 48.64 21.70 -4.39
CA ILE A 70 47.81 22.71 -5.07
C ILE A 70 47.48 22.26 -6.50
N ARG A 71 48.48 21.74 -7.24
CA ARG A 71 48.25 21.20 -8.58
C ARG A 71 47.31 20.01 -8.56
N ALA A 72 47.47 19.11 -7.60
CA ALA A 72 46.60 17.95 -7.40
C ALA A 72 45.14 18.38 -7.17
N ALA A 73 44.91 19.35 -6.30
CA ALA A 73 43.58 19.88 -6.02
C ALA A 73 42.94 20.51 -7.28
N ALA A 74 43.73 21.18 -8.11
CA ALA A 74 43.25 21.72 -9.39
C ALA A 74 42.88 20.60 -10.38
N HIS A 75 43.70 19.56 -10.50
CA HIS A 75 43.38 18.36 -11.29
C HIS A 75 42.10 17.68 -10.81
N GLN A 76 41.94 17.51 -9.50
CA GLN A 76 40.77 16.90 -8.89
C GLN A 76 39.49 17.71 -9.15
N ARG A 77 39.55 19.04 -9.05
CA ARG A 77 38.42 19.93 -9.40
C ARG A 77 38.06 19.88 -10.89
N LYS A 78 39.03 19.56 -11.76
CA LYS A 78 38.82 19.32 -13.20
C LYS A 78 38.28 17.90 -13.49
N GLY A 79 38.26 17.01 -12.50
CA GLY A 79 37.85 15.61 -12.63
C GLY A 79 38.96 14.66 -13.06
N ASP A 80 40.21 15.14 -13.18
CA ASP A 80 41.38 14.34 -13.53
C ASP A 80 41.97 13.70 -12.26
N LEU A 81 41.26 12.68 -11.76
CA LEU A 81 41.55 12.06 -10.47
C LEU A 81 42.89 11.32 -10.46
N ASP A 82 43.31 10.73 -11.59
CA ASP A 82 44.57 9.97 -11.66
C ASP A 82 45.79 10.89 -11.53
N ARG A 83 45.80 12.04 -12.23
CA ARG A 83 46.87 13.03 -12.07
C ARG A 83 46.86 13.66 -10.69
N ALA A 84 45.67 13.90 -10.12
CA ALA A 84 45.56 14.38 -8.75
C ALA A 84 46.20 13.41 -7.75
N ILE A 85 45.88 12.12 -7.85
CA ILE A 85 46.46 11.08 -6.98
C ILE A 85 47.98 11.00 -7.15
N GLN A 86 48.49 11.04 -8.39
CA GLN A 86 49.93 11.05 -8.66
C GLN A 86 50.64 12.24 -7.98
N ASP A 87 50.06 13.43 -8.07
CA ASP A 87 50.62 14.62 -7.42
C ASP A 87 50.54 14.53 -5.89
N TYR A 88 49.45 14.00 -5.32
CA TYR A 88 49.39 13.74 -3.87
C TYR A 88 50.43 12.71 -3.43
N ASP A 89 50.69 11.67 -4.22
CA ASP A 89 51.74 10.69 -3.93
C ASP A 89 53.13 11.33 -3.94
N GLN A 90 53.39 12.28 -4.86
CA GLN A 90 54.65 13.04 -4.85
C GLN A 90 54.75 13.96 -3.63
N ALA A 91 53.66 14.65 -3.27
CA ALA A 91 53.61 15.46 -2.07
C ALA A 91 53.90 14.65 -0.80
N ILE A 92 53.32 13.44 -0.68
CA ILE A 92 53.53 12.53 0.44
C ILE A 92 54.96 11.99 0.48
N LYS A 93 55.58 11.72 -0.67
CA LYS A 93 57.01 11.33 -0.72
C LYS A 93 57.93 12.43 -0.20
N LEU A 94 57.60 13.69 -0.51
CA LEU A 94 58.39 14.86 -0.12
C LEU A 94 58.13 15.30 1.33
N ASP A 95 56.89 15.13 1.81
CA ASP A 95 56.48 15.40 3.18
C ASP A 95 55.55 14.28 3.70
N PRO A 96 56.13 13.18 4.24
CA PRO A 96 55.36 12.05 4.76
C PRO A 96 54.44 12.39 5.95
N GLY A 97 54.57 13.58 6.54
CA GLY A 97 53.70 14.05 7.62
C GLY A 97 52.49 14.88 7.15
N SER A 98 52.31 15.06 5.84
CA SER A 98 51.28 15.97 5.30
C SER A 98 49.88 15.36 5.39
N ALA A 99 49.18 15.64 6.50
CA ALA A 99 47.79 15.23 6.71
C ALA A 99 46.86 15.71 5.58
N ILE A 100 47.10 16.91 5.05
CA ILE A 100 46.31 17.51 3.96
C ILE A 100 46.46 16.70 2.66
N ALA A 101 47.67 16.26 2.32
CA ALA A 101 47.90 15.44 1.13
C ALA A 101 47.20 14.08 1.25
N TYR A 102 47.30 13.43 2.42
CA TYR A 102 46.59 12.18 2.69
C TYR A 102 45.07 12.34 2.65
N TYR A 103 44.52 13.38 3.29
CA TYR A 103 43.08 13.65 3.29
C TYR A 103 42.56 13.85 1.86
N ASN A 104 43.19 14.73 1.09
CA ASN A 104 42.74 15.03 -0.26
C ASN A 104 42.92 13.86 -1.24
N ARG A 105 43.97 13.04 -1.06
CA ARG A 105 44.12 11.77 -1.78
C ARG A 105 42.98 10.80 -1.43
N GLY A 106 42.59 10.74 -0.16
CA GLY A 106 41.42 9.98 0.29
C GLY A 106 40.14 10.44 -0.40
N VAL A 107 39.92 11.75 -0.52
CA VAL A 107 38.77 12.32 -1.26
C VAL A 107 38.82 11.93 -2.74
N ALA A 108 40.01 11.97 -3.37
CA ALA A 108 40.16 11.57 -4.77
C ALA A 108 39.85 10.07 -4.99
N TYR A 109 40.33 9.18 -4.11
CA TYR A 109 39.97 7.76 -4.16
C TYR A 109 38.48 7.52 -3.90
N GLY A 110 37.89 8.25 -2.96
CA GLY A 110 36.45 8.20 -2.69
C GLY A 110 35.61 8.60 -3.92
N ALA A 111 36.03 9.63 -4.65
CA ALA A 111 35.40 10.02 -5.91
C ALA A 111 35.53 8.93 -7.00
N LYS A 112 36.60 8.13 -6.97
CA LYS A 112 36.75 6.92 -7.82
C LYS A 112 35.98 5.70 -7.29
N LYS A 113 35.40 5.78 -6.08
CA LYS A 113 34.79 4.67 -5.32
C LYS A 113 35.78 3.59 -4.91
N ASP A 114 37.07 3.91 -4.88
CA ASP A 114 38.13 3.05 -4.36
C ASP A 114 38.18 3.15 -2.83
N TRP A 115 37.11 2.67 -2.17
CA TRP A 115 36.87 2.92 -0.74
C TRP A 115 37.98 2.41 0.17
N ASP A 116 38.64 1.31 -0.18
CA ASP A 116 39.78 0.79 0.61
C ASP A 116 40.97 1.74 0.63
N LEU A 117 41.32 2.31 -0.52
CA LEU A 117 42.42 3.28 -0.64
C LEU A 117 42.04 4.64 -0.06
N ALA A 118 40.75 5.00 -0.15
CA ALA A 118 40.21 6.18 0.51
C ALA A 118 40.36 6.06 2.03
N ILE A 119 39.89 4.96 2.63
CA ILE A 119 40.00 4.68 4.07
C ILE A 119 41.46 4.68 4.51
N GLN A 120 42.36 3.98 3.80
CA GLN A 120 43.79 3.98 4.13
C GLN A 120 44.41 5.38 4.11
N SER A 121 43.99 6.22 3.16
CA SER A 121 44.48 7.60 3.08
C SER A 121 43.92 8.45 4.21
N TYR A 122 42.64 8.30 4.57
CA TYR A 122 42.06 8.97 5.74
C TYR A 122 42.68 8.51 7.06
N ASP A 123 43.02 7.23 7.19
CA ASP A 123 43.72 6.69 8.37
C ASP A 123 45.06 7.41 8.59
N GLN A 124 45.83 7.64 7.51
CA GLN A 124 47.07 8.42 7.61
C GLN A 124 46.79 9.89 7.90
N ALA A 125 45.77 10.49 7.27
CA ALA A 125 45.40 11.87 7.54
C ALA A 125 45.07 12.10 9.02
N ILE A 126 44.25 11.22 9.61
CA ILE A 126 43.85 11.24 11.02
C ILE A 126 45.05 10.97 11.94
N ARG A 127 45.95 10.05 11.56
CA ARG A 127 47.18 9.79 12.32
C ARG A 127 48.06 11.03 12.44
N HIS A 128 48.17 11.81 11.37
CA HIS A 128 48.98 13.03 11.33
C HIS A 128 48.24 14.28 11.86
N ASN A 129 46.91 14.29 11.80
CA ASN A 129 46.06 15.33 12.39
C ASN A 129 44.80 14.71 13.04
N PRO A 130 44.87 14.33 14.34
CA PRO A 130 43.78 13.65 15.02
C PRO A 130 42.59 14.56 15.38
N ASN A 131 42.68 15.86 15.11
CA ASN A 131 41.60 16.83 15.34
C ASN A 131 40.88 17.23 14.05
N ASP A 132 41.12 16.52 12.94
CA ASP A 132 40.45 16.78 11.66
C ASP A 132 39.06 16.10 11.62
N ALA A 133 38.03 16.85 12.03
CA ALA A 133 36.65 16.38 11.99
C ALA A 133 36.19 15.94 10.58
N ALA A 134 36.67 16.61 9.54
CA ALA A 134 36.30 16.30 8.16
C ALA A 134 36.91 14.97 7.69
N ALA A 135 38.13 14.65 8.14
CA ALA A 135 38.76 13.35 7.85
C ALA A 135 37.99 12.19 8.49
N PHE A 136 37.56 12.33 9.76
CA PHE A 136 36.68 11.35 10.39
C PHE A 136 35.35 11.22 9.66
N ARG A 137 34.67 12.33 9.36
CA ARG A 137 33.39 12.30 8.63
C ARG A 137 33.52 11.61 7.27
N ASN A 138 34.54 11.92 6.48
CA ASN A 138 34.70 11.32 5.15
C ASN A 138 35.17 9.85 5.21
N ARG A 139 35.91 9.43 6.25
CA ARG A 139 36.19 8.02 6.50
C ARG A 139 34.94 7.27 6.91
N GLY A 140 34.10 7.88 7.75
CA GLY A 140 32.79 7.36 8.13
C GLY A 140 31.87 7.15 6.94
N ASP A 141 31.85 8.08 5.98
CA ASP A 141 31.12 7.93 4.71
C ASP A 141 31.64 6.76 3.87
N ALA A 142 32.96 6.61 3.75
CA ALA A 142 33.56 5.46 3.06
C ALA A 142 33.20 4.13 3.76
N HIS A 143 33.16 4.10 5.10
CA HIS A 143 32.67 2.94 5.85
C HIS A 143 31.17 2.68 5.61
N LEU A 144 30.35 3.72 5.51
CA LEU A 144 28.92 3.62 5.21
C LEU A 144 28.67 2.99 3.83
N GLU A 145 29.41 3.42 2.80
CA GLU A 145 29.33 2.87 1.44
C GLU A 145 29.81 1.41 1.39
N LYS A 146 30.73 1.02 2.28
CA LYS A 146 31.13 -0.38 2.50
C LYS A 146 30.18 -1.18 3.40
N GLN A 147 29.06 -0.59 3.83
CA GLN A 147 28.10 -1.18 4.78
C GLN A 147 28.70 -1.52 6.16
N GLN A 148 29.82 -0.89 6.53
CA GLN A 148 30.48 -1.04 7.81
C GLN A 148 29.89 -0.05 8.83
N PHE A 149 28.60 -0.22 9.14
CA PHE A 149 27.82 0.78 9.85
C PHE A 149 28.36 1.15 11.24
N ASP A 150 28.92 0.19 11.99
CA ASP A 150 29.49 0.45 13.32
C ASP A 150 30.71 1.39 13.24
N ARG A 151 31.62 1.10 12.31
CA ARG A 151 32.80 1.96 12.08
C ARG A 151 32.41 3.34 11.56
N ALA A 152 31.39 3.39 10.70
CA ALA A 152 30.84 4.66 10.23
C ALA A 152 30.31 5.51 11.40
N ILE A 153 29.54 4.89 12.31
CA ILE A 153 29.01 5.57 13.49
C ILE A 153 30.13 6.05 14.41
N GLU A 154 31.16 5.23 14.69
CA GLU A 154 32.32 5.63 15.49
C GLU A 154 33.03 6.85 14.91
N ASP A 155 33.21 6.88 13.58
CA ASP A 155 33.82 8.00 12.88
C ASP A 155 32.94 9.26 12.94
N PHE A 156 31.63 9.14 12.76
CA PHE A 156 30.72 10.28 12.89
C PHE A 156 30.59 10.78 14.34
N ASP A 157 30.66 9.89 15.32
CA ASP A 157 30.73 10.26 16.74
C ASP A 157 31.96 11.12 17.00
N GLN A 158 33.11 10.73 16.46
CA GLN A 158 34.33 11.52 16.63
C GLN A 158 34.28 12.84 15.84
N ALA A 159 33.72 12.84 14.62
CA ALA A 159 33.53 14.06 13.84
C ALA A 159 32.64 15.08 14.58
N THR A 160 31.48 14.65 15.11
CA THR A 160 30.56 15.52 15.85
C THR A 160 31.11 15.97 17.21
N LYS A 161 32.01 15.19 17.83
CA LYS A 161 32.73 15.60 19.05
C LYS A 161 33.77 16.68 18.76
N LEU A 162 34.48 16.58 17.64
CA LEU A 162 35.50 17.55 17.23
C LEU A 162 34.86 18.83 16.67
N ASP A 163 33.78 18.71 15.90
CA ASP A 163 32.98 19.83 15.40
C ASP A 163 31.47 19.61 15.68
N PRO A 164 30.97 20.13 16.82
CA PRO A 164 29.55 20.04 17.16
C PRO A 164 28.60 20.80 16.23
N LYS A 165 29.11 21.60 15.28
CA LYS A 165 28.31 22.35 14.29
C LYS A 165 28.28 21.67 12.92
N ASP A 166 28.92 20.52 12.76
CA ASP A 166 28.88 19.74 11.52
C ASP A 166 27.53 19.05 11.32
N ALA A 167 26.58 19.77 10.72
CA ALA A 167 25.25 19.25 10.39
C ALA A 167 25.30 17.99 9.51
N THR A 168 26.31 17.88 8.63
CA THR A 168 26.47 16.75 7.72
C THR A 168 26.86 15.48 8.47
N ALA A 169 27.77 15.58 9.45
CA ALA A 169 28.15 14.44 10.28
C ALA A 169 26.95 13.87 11.06
N TYR A 170 26.08 14.73 11.62
CA TYR A 170 24.83 14.28 12.25
C TYR A 170 23.90 13.59 11.24
N ALA A 171 23.66 14.19 10.07
CA ALA A 171 22.78 13.62 9.06
C ALA A 171 23.29 12.26 8.51
N TRP A 172 24.61 12.09 8.37
CA TRP A 172 25.21 10.84 7.91
C TRP A 172 25.21 9.77 9.02
N ARG A 173 25.43 10.15 10.28
CA ARG A 173 25.25 9.25 11.43
C ARG A 173 23.82 8.77 11.56
N ALA A 174 22.84 9.66 11.39
CA ALA A 174 21.43 9.29 11.31
C ALA A 174 21.16 8.28 10.19
N GLY A 175 21.79 8.48 9.01
CA GLY A 175 21.72 7.53 7.90
C GLY A 175 22.28 6.14 8.24
N ALA A 176 23.39 6.08 8.99
CA ALA A 176 23.94 4.82 9.51
C ALA A 176 22.98 4.15 10.52
N TYR A 177 22.41 4.92 11.45
CA TYR A 177 21.40 4.43 12.38
C TYR A 177 20.15 3.91 11.67
N MET A 178 19.69 4.57 10.61
CA MET A 178 18.58 4.09 9.76
C MET A 178 18.85 2.71 9.17
N ARG A 179 20.08 2.45 8.71
CA ARG A 179 20.49 1.14 8.16
C ARG A 179 20.60 0.06 9.22
N LYS A 180 20.90 0.44 10.46
CA LYS A 180 20.90 -0.44 11.64
C LYS A 180 19.53 -0.59 12.32
N ASP A 181 18.48 0.01 11.76
CA ASP A 181 17.13 0.06 12.32
C ASP A 181 17.06 0.73 13.72
N ALA A 182 18.05 1.55 14.07
CA ALA A 182 18.07 2.35 15.30
C ALA A 182 17.31 3.67 15.08
N LEU A 183 16.02 3.58 14.79
CA LEU A 183 15.21 4.69 14.26
C LEU A 183 15.13 5.91 15.20
N ASP A 184 15.03 5.71 16.52
CA ASP A 184 14.95 6.82 17.48
C ASP A 184 16.26 7.64 17.52
N ARG A 185 17.41 6.97 17.41
CA ARG A 185 18.71 7.65 17.34
C ARG A 185 18.86 8.41 16.02
N ALA A 186 18.38 7.82 14.92
CA ALA A 186 18.38 8.49 13.63
C ALA A 186 17.53 9.77 13.65
N ILE A 187 16.34 9.72 14.25
CA ILE A 187 15.48 10.91 14.40
C ILE A 187 16.18 11.99 15.22
N GLY A 188 16.79 11.64 16.36
CA GLY A 188 17.51 12.61 17.19
C GLY A 188 18.69 13.28 16.47
N ASP A 189 19.44 12.54 15.68
CA ASP A 189 20.52 13.09 14.87
C ASP A 189 20.02 13.96 13.71
N TYR A 190 18.93 13.56 13.04
CA TYR A 190 18.30 14.40 12.03
C TYR A 190 17.73 15.69 12.62
N ASP A 191 17.17 15.66 13.83
CA ASP A 191 16.73 16.86 14.55
C ASP A 191 17.89 17.82 14.79
N GLN A 192 19.05 17.29 15.21
CA GLN A 192 20.24 18.10 15.43
C GLN A 192 20.82 18.65 14.11
N ALA A 193 20.84 17.84 13.05
CA ALA A 193 21.26 18.27 11.72
C ALA A 193 20.39 19.42 11.20
N LEU A 194 19.06 19.32 11.31
CA LEU A 194 18.11 20.35 10.86
C LEU A 194 18.10 21.60 11.74
N ARG A 195 18.48 21.48 13.02
CA ARG A 195 18.71 22.65 13.89
C ARG A 195 19.92 23.47 13.41
N LEU A 196 20.94 22.80 12.89
CA LEU A 196 22.18 23.43 12.39
C LEU A 196 22.04 23.92 10.95
N ASP A 197 21.34 23.16 10.09
CA ASP A 197 21.04 23.50 8.69
C ASP A 197 19.54 23.31 8.38
N PRO A 198 18.70 24.34 8.62
CA PRO A 198 17.26 24.25 8.44
C PRO A 198 16.80 24.34 6.98
N ARG A 199 17.73 24.41 6.01
CA ARG A 199 17.40 24.49 4.58
C ARG A 199 17.74 23.22 3.80
N ASN A 200 17.91 22.11 4.52
CA ASN A 200 18.31 20.84 3.95
C ASN A 200 17.11 19.94 3.61
N ALA A 201 16.60 20.06 2.38
CA ALA A 201 15.45 19.28 1.89
C ALA A 201 15.66 17.75 2.05
N THR A 202 16.86 17.25 1.75
CA THR A 202 17.20 15.82 1.85
C THR A 202 17.15 15.32 3.29
N THR A 203 17.53 16.15 4.25
CA THR A 203 17.52 15.78 5.68
C THR A 203 16.09 15.74 6.22
N PHE A 204 15.24 16.71 5.85
CA PHE A 204 13.80 16.64 6.11
C PHE A 204 13.19 15.36 5.52
N TYR A 205 13.43 15.08 4.24
CA TYR A 205 12.95 13.85 3.60
C TYR A 205 13.43 12.59 4.35
N SER A 206 14.69 12.53 4.75
CA SER A 206 15.26 11.37 5.45
C SER A 206 14.69 11.18 6.86
N ARG A 207 14.42 12.27 7.58
CA ARG A 207 13.72 12.22 8.87
C ARG A 207 12.25 11.83 8.71
N GLY A 208 11.60 12.32 7.65
CA GLY A 208 10.25 11.88 7.27
C GLY A 208 10.17 10.37 7.03
N LEU A 209 11.17 9.78 6.36
CA LEU A 209 11.28 8.32 6.23
C LEU A 209 11.41 7.62 7.59
N ALA A 210 12.20 8.16 8.52
CA ALA A 210 12.35 7.60 9.86
C ALA A 210 11.02 7.65 10.65
N TYR A 211 10.29 8.77 10.57
CA TYR A 211 8.95 8.89 11.14
C TYR A 211 7.96 7.90 10.50
N GLY A 212 8.00 7.72 9.19
CA GLY A 212 7.17 6.73 8.50
C GLY A 212 7.45 5.30 8.98
N ARG A 213 8.72 4.92 9.13
CA ARG A 213 9.10 3.58 9.64
C ARG A 213 8.70 3.34 11.09
N THR A 214 8.57 4.39 11.90
CA THR A 214 8.03 4.32 13.28
C THR A 214 6.51 4.48 13.35
N GLY A 215 5.81 4.61 12.22
CA GLY A 215 4.36 4.81 12.16
C GLY A 215 3.87 6.21 12.53
N GLN A 216 4.78 7.17 12.73
CA GLN A 216 4.48 8.57 13.00
C GLN A 216 4.10 9.33 11.72
N TRP A 217 3.08 8.85 11.01
CA TRP A 217 2.71 9.31 9.67
C TRP A 217 2.45 10.82 9.56
N ARG A 218 1.86 11.45 10.59
CA ARG A 218 1.63 12.90 10.60
C ARG A 218 2.93 13.70 10.59
N ARG A 219 3.92 13.31 11.41
CA ARG A 219 5.24 13.96 11.45
C ARG A 219 6.03 13.70 10.17
N ALA A 220 5.87 12.51 9.58
CA ALA A 220 6.43 12.21 8.27
C ALA A 220 5.89 13.17 7.19
N ILE A 221 4.58 13.41 7.17
CA ILE A 221 3.94 14.34 6.24
C ILE A 221 4.48 15.77 6.42
N GLU A 222 4.58 16.26 7.67
CA GLU A 222 5.16 17.59 7.96
C GLU A 222 6.60 17.73 7.44
N ASP A 223 7.42 16.71 7.62
CA ASP A 223 8.80 16.70 7.09
C ASP A 223 8.84 16.65 5.56
N TYR A 224 7.96 15.87 4.93
CA TYR A 224 7.86 15.86 3.48
C TYR A 224 7.35 17.19 2.91
N ASP A 225 6.43 17.87 3.61
CA ASP A 225 5.95 19.21 3.24
C ASP A 225 7.11 20.21 3.19
N GLU A 226 7.95 20.26 4.23
CA GLU A 226 9.12 21.15 4.24
C GLU A 226 10.18 20.73 3.21
N ALA A 227 10.39 19.42 2.99
CA ALA A 227 11.28 18.94 1.94
C ALA A 227 10.84 19.39 0.54
N ILE A 228 9.54 19.28 0.23
CA ILE A 228 8.95 19.70 -1.05
C ILE A 228 9.00 21.22 -1.23
N LYS A 229 8.77 21.97 -0.15
CA LYS A 229 8.86 23.44 -0.16
C LYS A 229 10.28 23.93 -0.44
N LEU A 230 11.29 23.24 0.10
CA LEU A 230 12.70 23.56 -0.12
C LEU A 230 13.20 23.09 -1.49
N ASP A 231 12.76 21.91 -1.94
CA ASP A 231 13.06 21.36 -3.27
C ASP A 231 11.80 20.77 -3.94
N PRO A 232 11.08 21.58 -4.75
CA PRO A 232 9.88 21.13 -5.46
C PRO A 232 10.14 20.08 -6.55
N LYS A 233 11.40 19.74 -6.84
CA LYS A 233 11.77 18.71 -7.81
C LYS A 233 12.14 17.38 -7.15
N LEU A 234 12.08 17.29 -5.83
CA LEU A 234 12.36 16.07 -5.08
C LEU A 234 11.18 15.08 -5.18
N ALA A 235 11.13 14.31 -6.28
CA ALA A 235 10.08 13.32 -6.55
C ALA A 235 9.89 12.34 -5.38
N ALA A 236 10.98 11.92 -4.75
CA ALA A 236 10.97 11.02 -3.59
C ALA A 236 10.17 11.57 -2.39
N ALA A 237 10.13 12.89 -2.18
CA ALA A 237 9.35 13.48 -1.09
C ALA A 237 7.85 13.45 -1.39
N PHE A 238 7.43 13.68 -2.64
CA PHE A 238 6.04 13.47 -3.06
C PHE A 238 5.65 11.99 -2.92
N TYR A 239 6.49 11.07 -3.39
CA TYR A 239 6.27 9.63 -3.21
C TYR A 239 6.08 9.25 -1.73
N GLY A 240 6.99 9.71 -0.85
CA GLY A 240 6.93 9.43 0.59
C GLY A 240 5.68 10.01 1.24
N ARG A 241 5.28 11.24 0.88
CA ARG A 241 4.08 11.90 1.41
C ARG A 241 2.80 11.23 0.91
N GLY A 242 2.75 10.85 -0.36
CA GLY A 242 1.64 10.09 -0.93
C GLY A 242 1.43 8.74 -0.23
N PHE A 243 2.53 8.02 0.04
CA PHE A 243 2.48 6.79 0.82
C PHE A 243 1.97 7.02 2.25
N ALA A 244 2.41 8.09 2.92
CA ALA A 244 1.94 8.45 4.25
C ALA A 244 0.44 8.79 4.27
N PHE A 245 -0.07 9.55 3.29
CA PHE A 245 -1.51 9.80 3.13
C PHE A 245 -2.29 8.50 2.90
N GLN A 246 -1.78 7.58 2.08
CA GLN A 246 -2.43 6.29 1.86
C GLN A 246 -2.52 5.44 3.14
N LYS A 247 -1.52 5.53 4.03
CA LYS A 247 -1.56 4.89 5.36
C LYS A 247 -2.56 5.53 6.33
N GLN A 248 -2.92 6.80 6.10
CA GLN A 248 -3.97 7.51 6.83
C GLN A 248 -5.35 7.42 6.15
N ASP A 249 -5.49 6.62 5.08
CA ASP A 249 -6.72 6.50 4.27
C ASP A 249 -7.13 7.80 3.55
N GLU A 250 -6.21 8.78 3.43
CA GLU A 250 -6.41 10.02 2.66
C GLU A 250 -6.10 9.79 1.17
N LEU A 251 -6.91 8.94 0.53
CA LEU A 251 -6.62 8.40 -0.82
C LEU A 251 -6.50 9.46 -1.91
N ASP A 252 -7.32 10.52 -1.89
CA ASP A 252 -7.27 11.58 -2.90
C ASP A 252 -5.96 12.37 -2.85
N ARG A 253 -5.46 12.69 -1.65
CA ARG A 253 -4.18 13.38 -1.47
C ARG A 253 -3.01 12.47 -1.85
N ALA A 254 -3.11 11.17 -1.52
CA ALA A 254 -2.12 10.19 -1.94
C ALA A 254 -1.99 10.15 -3.47
N ILE A 255 -3.11 10.08 -4.19
CA ILE A 255 -3.13 10.07 -5.67
C ILE A 255 -2.51 11.35 -6.24
N GLN A 256 -2.85 12.53 -5.70
CA GLN A 256 -2.27 13.80 -6.15
C GLN A 256 -0.74 13.85 -6.00
N ASP A 257 -0.22 13.31 -4.91
CA ASP A 257 1.22 13.25 -4.66
C ASP A 257 1.92 12.23 -5.56
N PHE A 258 1.33 11.05 -5.77
CA PHE A 258 1.85 10.10 -6.74
C PHE A 258 1.82 10.64 -8.17
N ASP A 259 0.78 11.40 -8.54
CA ASP A 259 0.74 12.10 -9.82
C ASP A 259 1.92 13.08 -9.97
N GLN A 260 2.25 13.84 -8.92
CA GLN A 260 3.37 14.77 -8.94
C GLN A 260 4.71 14.04 -8.97
N ALA A 261 4.87 12.95 -8.22
CA ALA A 261 6.06 12.10 -8.28
C ALA A 261 6.26 11.54 -9.70
N LEU A 262 5.21 11.02 -10.32
CA LEU A 262 5.23 10.47 -11.69
C LEU A 262 5.37 11.53 -12.79
N ARG A 263 4.99 12.79 -12.53
CA ARG A 263 5.34 13.90 -13.43
C ARG A 263 6.84 14.18 -13.45
N LEU A 264 7.51 14.03 -12.31
CA LEU A 264 8.95 14.24 -12.16
C LEU A 264 9.76 13.02 -12.60
N GLU A 265 9.29 11.82 -12.27
CA GLU A 265 9.92 10.52 -12.59
C GLU A 265 8.87 9.55 -13.20
N PRO A 266 8.60 9.61 -14.52
CA PRO A 266 7.49 8.86 -15.14
C PRO A 266 7.60 7.33 -15.14
N ASN A 267 8.81 6.80 -14.90
CA ASN A 267 9.12 5.38 -14.91
C ASN A 267 9.36 4.82 -13.50
N ASP A 268 8.82 5.46 -12.46
CA ASP A 268 8.82 4.90 -11.11
C ASP A 268 7.70 3.84 -10.99
N ALA A 269 8.08 2.57 -11.12
CA ALA A 269 7.18 1.43 -10.99
C ALA A 269 6.50 1.36 -9.61
N SER A 270 7.21 1.73 -8.55
CA SER A 270 6.67 1.72 -7.19
C SER A 270 5.61 2.80 -6.99
N ALA A 271 5.82 3.99 -7.54
CA ALA A 271 4.83 5.06 -7.50
C ALA A 271 3.55 4.69 -8.28
N LEU A 272 3.70 4.06 -9.46
CA LEU A 272 2.56 3.54 -10.23
C LEU A 272 1.79 2.47 -9.45
N ALA A 273 2.49 1.48 -8.87
CA ALA A 273 1.85 0.43 -8.09
C ALA A 273 1.08 0.97 -6.87
N LEU A 274 1.65 1.94 -6.15
CA LEU A 274 0.97 2.57 -5.01
C LEU A 274 -0.24 3.41 -5.43
N ARG A 275 -0.13 4.17 -6.54
CA ARG A 275 -1.26 4.92 -7.09
C ARG A 275 -2.37 3.99 -7.57
N GLY A 276 -2.02 2.90 -8.24
CA GLY A 276 -2.94 1.84 -8.64
C GLY A 276 -3.66 1.22 -7.43
N SER A 277 -2.94 0.95 -6.34
CA SER A 277 -3.53 0.47 -5.09
C SER A 277 -4.49 1.49 -4.46
N ALA A 278 -4.17 2.79 -4.52
CA ALA A 278 -5.06 3.85 -4.06
C ALA A 278 -6.35 3.92 -4.91
N TYR A 279 -6.23 3.86 -6.24
CA TYR A 279 -7.39 3.77 -7.14
C TYR A 279 -8.25 2.53 -6.86
N GLN A 280 -7.62 1.38 -6.62
CA GLN A 280 -8.33 0.14 -6.30
C GLN A 280 -9.15 0.27 -5.00
N ARG A 281 -8.59 0.88 -3.96
CA ARG A 281 -9.31 1.15 -2.69
C ARG A 281 -10.49 2.10 -2.86
N LYS A 282 -10.40 3.04 -3.80
CA LYS A 282 -11.52 3.91 -4.19
C LYS A 282 -12.56 3.23 -5.09
N GLY A 283 -12.31 2.02 -5.56
CA GLY A 283 -13.14 1.33 -6.55
C GLY A 283 -12.95 1.82 -7.99
N GLU A 284 -11.96 2.66 -8.27
CA GLU A 284 -11.56 3.12 -9.61
C GLU A 284 -10.74 2.03 -10.32
N LEU A 285 -11.34 0.85 -10.52
CA LEU A 285 -10.62 -0.37 -10.94
C LEU A 285 -9.93 -0.27 -12.30
N ASP A 286 -10.50 0.48 -13.26
CA ASP A 286 -9.88 0.67 -14.58
C ASP A 286 -8.54 1.40 -14.49
N ARG A 287 -8.48 2.47 -13.70
CA ARG A 287 -7.26 3.27 -13.48
C ARG A 287 -6.23 2.47 -12.68
N ALA A 288 -6.68 1.67 -11.72
CA ALA A 288 -5.83 0.76 -10.98
C ALA A 288 -5.13 -0.24 -11.92
N ILE A 289 -5.89 -0.90 -12.81
CA ILE A 289 -5.38 -1.88 -13.77
C ILE A 289 -4.39 -1.22 -14.75
N GLU A 290 -4.67 0.00 -15.23
CA GLU A 290 -3.76 0.76 -16.09
C GLU A 290 -2.41 0.99 -15.40
N ASP A 291 -2.43 1.49 -14.17
CA ASP A 291 -1.22 1.78 -13.39
C ASP A 291 -0.42 0.51 -13.09
N PHE A 292 -1.08 -0.57 -12.64
CA PHE A 292 -0.40 -1.84 -12.43
C PHE A 292 0.20 -2.39 -13.71
N THR A 293 -0.48 -2.24 -14.84
CA THR A 293 0.04 -2.68 -16.15
C THR A 293 1.30 -1.92 -16.54
N ARG A 294 1.33 -0.61 -16.32
CA ARG A 294 2.52 0.21 -16.58
C ARG A 294 3.66 -0.14 -15.60
N ALA A 295 3.35 -0.35 -14.32
CA ALA A 295 4.33 -0.77 -13.32
C ALA A 295 4.98 -2.12 -13.69
N ILE A 296 4.18 -3.11 -14.07
CA ILE A 296 4.66 -4.43 -14.54
C ILE A 296 5.52 -4.33 -15.80
N ALA A 297 5.18 -3.41 -16.71
CA ALA A 297 5.98 -3.18 -17.91
C ALA A 297 7.37 -2.62 -17.59
N ILE A 298 7.53 -1.92 -16.46
CA ILE A 298 8.81 -1.39 -15.98
C ILE A 298 9.56 -2.44 -15.15
N ASP A 299 8.87 -3.13 -14.24
CA ASP A 299 9.40 -4.22 -13.43
C ASP A 299 8.53 -5.47 -13.51
N ALA A 300 8.95 -6.41 -14.35
CA ALA A 300 8.23 -7.66 -14.60
C ALA A 300 8.44 -8.73 -13.50
N ASN A 301 9.26 -8.45 -12.48
CA ASN A 301 9.53 -9.38 -11.37
C ASN A 301 8.78 -8.99 -10.09
N ASP A 302 7.97 -7.93 -10.11
CA ASP A 302 7.16 -7.52 -8.97
C ASP A 302 5.88 -8.36 -8.85
N ALA A 303 6.00 -9.49 -8.17
CA ALA A 303 4.89 -10.40 -7.86
C ALA A 303 3.73 -9.70 -7.11
N ALA A 304 4.02 -8.71 -6.25
CA ALA A 304 2.98 -8.01 -5.51
C ALA A 304 2.10 -7.16 -6.44
N THR A 305 2.68 -6.54 -7.47
CA THR A 305 1.92 -5.78 -8.46
C THR A 305 1.06 -6.69 -9.35
N PHE A 306 1.56 -7.87 -9.75
CA PHE A 306 0.72 -8.89 -10.41
C PHE A 306 -0.46 -9.31 -9.52
N HIS A 307 -0.20 -9.62 -8.24
CA HIS A 307 -1.25 -9.98 -7.29
C HIS A 307 -2.32 -8.88 -7.20
N ASN A 308 -1.93 -7.61 -7.04
CA ASN A 308 -2.87 -6.50 -6.94
C ASN A 308 -3.69 -6.32 -8.22
N ARG A 309 -3.08 -6.45 -9.40
CA ARG A 309 -3.81 -6.41 -10.67
C ARG A 309 -4.77 -7.59 -10.81
N GLY A 310 -4.38 -8.79 -10.37
CA GLY A 310 -5.24 -9.97 -10.35
C GLY A 310 -6.47 -9.80 -9.47
N VAL A 311 -6.32 -9.16 -8.30
CA VAL A 311 -7.45 -8.81 -7.41
C VAL A 311 -8.36 -7.75 -8.06
N ALA A 312 -7.79 -6.73 -8.71
CA ALA A 312 -8.57 -5.71 -9.43
C ALA A 312 -9.35 -6.33 -10.61
N ASN A 313 -8.72 -7.18 -11.41
CA ASN A 313 -9.35 -7.94 -12.50
C ASN A 313 -10.47 -8.85 -11.98
N SER A 314 -10.25 -9.53 -10.85
CA SER A 314 -11.29 -10.34 -10.18
C SER A 314 -12.49 -9.49 -9.75
N SER A 315 -12.24 -8.31 -9.20
CA SER A 315 -13.31 -7.37 -8.80
C SER A 315 -14.12 -6.89 -10.00
N LYS A 316 -13.50 -6.77 -11.18
CA LYS A 316 -14.15 -6.50 -12.47
C LYS A 316 -14.80 -7.71 -13.14
N ARG A 317 -14.76 -8.89 -12.51
CA ARG A 317 -15.22 -10.17 -13.09
C ARG A 317 -14.46 -10.61 -14.34
N GLN A 318 -13.23 -10.12 -14.52
CA GLN A 318 -12.32 -10.50 -15.60
C GLN A 318 -11.49 -11.70 -15.14
N TRP A 319 -12.17 -12.84 -14.98
CA TRP A 319 -11.61 -14.03 -14.31
C TRP A 319 -10.36 -14.59 -15.02
N ASP A 320 -10.36 -14.64 -16.35
CA ASP A 320 -9.21 -15.15 -17.11
C ASP A 320 -7.97 -14.27 -16.94
N SER A 321 -8.13 -12.94 -16.95
CA SER A 321 -7.03 -12.00 -16.69
C SER A 321 -6.52 -12.12 -15.25
N ALA A 322 -7.41 -12.30 -14.29
CA ALA A 322 -7.02 -12.53 -12.90
C ALA A 322 -6.22 -13.83 -12.73
N ILE A 323 -6.68 -14.92 -13.35
CA ILE A 323 -5.96 -16.21 -13.34
C ILE A 323 -4.56 -16.06 -13.93
N GLN A 324 -4.42 -15.35 -15.06
CA GLN A 324 -3.10 -15.10 -15.69
C GLN A 324 -2.15 -14.32 -14.78
N ASP A 325 -2.68 -13.32 -14.06
CA ASP A 325 -1.90 -12.54 -13.09
C ASP A 325 -1.45 -13.44 -11.92
N PHE A 326 -2.35 -14.23 -11.32
CA PHE A 326 -1.98 -15.14 -10.23
C PHE A 326 -1.04 -16.28 -10.69
N ASP A 327 -1.18 -16.75 -11.93
CA ASP A 327 -0.21 -17.67 -12.53
C ASP A 327 1.19 -17.06 -12.58
N GLN A 328 1.30 -15.76 -12.87
CA GLN A 328 2.60 -15.08 -12.85
C GLN A 328 3.14 -14.93 -11.43
N VAL A 329 2.28 -14.64 -10.44
CA VAL A 329 2.69 -14.64 -9.01
C VAL A 329 3.25 -16.00 -8.63
N ILE A 330 2.54 -17.09 -8.93
CA ILE A 330 2.99 -18.47 -8.64
C ILE A 330 4.29 -18.83 -9.38
N ARG A 331 4.50 -18.33 -10.60
CA ARG A 331 5.77 -18.52 -11.31
C ARG A 331 6.94 -17.81 -10.62
N LEU A 332 6.73 -16.60 -10.11
CA LEU A 332 7.75 -15.80 -9.42
C LEU A 332 7.99 -16.29 -7.99
N GLN A 333 6.93 -16.73 -7.31
CA GLN A 333 6.89 -17.15 -5.91
C GLN A 333 6.06 -18.44 -5.77
N PRO A 334 6.66 -19.63 -6.04
CA PRO A 334 5.94 -20.91 -6.05
C PRO A 334 5.40 -21.36 -4.69
N ASP A 335 5.83 -20.71 -3.61
CA ASP A 335 5.43 -20.95 -2.22
C ASP A 335 4.42 -19.92 -1.69
N ASP A 336 3.96 -18.96 -2.52
CA ASP A 336 2.92 -18.01 -2.14
C ASP A 336 1.54 -18.70 -2.07
N ALA A 337 1.17 -19.13 -0.86
CA ALA A 337 -0.12 -19.74 -0.58
C ALA A 337 -1.31 -18.83 -0.93
N SER A 338 -1.17 -17.51 -0.79
CA SER A 338 -2.26 -16.57 -1.10
C SER A 338 -2.54 -16.54 -2.60
N ALA A 339 -1.51 -16.59 -3.44
CA ALA A 339 -1.67 -16.63 -4.90
C ALA A 339 -2.51 -17.83 -5.36
N PHE A 340 -2.27 -19.02 -4.79
CA PHE A 340 -3.11 -20.19 -5.04
C PHE A 340 -4.55 -19.97 -4.57
N ALA A 341 -4.76 -19.45 -3.36
CA ALA A 341 -6.10 -19.19 -2.84
C ALA A 341 -6.89 -18.20 -3.72
N TYR A 342 -6.26 -17.11 -4.17
CA TYR A 342 -6.94 -16.14 -5.04
C TYR A 342 -7.16 -16.66 -6.47
N ARG A 343 -6.24 -17.46 -7.02
CA ARG A 343 -6.45 -18.14 -8.31
C ARG A 343 -7.61 -19.14 -8.22
N GLY A 344 -7.66 -19.93 -7.15
CA GLY A 344 -8.76 -20.85 -6.86
C GLY A 344 -10.10 -20.12 -6.75
N ALA A 345 -10.14 -18.96 -6.08
CA ALA A 345 -11.35 -18.14 -6.02
C ALA A 345 -11.79 -17.64 -7.41
N ALA A 346 -10.85 -17.26 -8.28
CA ALA A 346 -11.15 -16.89 -9.66
C ALA A 346 -11.69 -18.08 -10.48
N TYR A 347 -11.09 -19.27 -10.36
CA TYR A 347 -11.61 -20.51 -10.97
C TYR A 347 -13.03 -20.83 -10.49
N GLN A 348 -13.30 -20.71 -9.19
CA GLN A 348 -14.63 -20.93 -8.63
C GLN A 348 -15.66 -19.98 -9.24
N ARG A 349 -15.34 -18.68 -9.36
CA ARG A 349 -16.23 -17.68 -9.97
C ARG A 349 -16.46 -17.91 -11.46
N LYS A 350 -15.50 -18.56 -12.14
CA LYS A 350 -15.62 -19.02 -13.53
C LYS A 350 -16.41 -20.33 -13.69
N GLY A 351 -16.70 -21.02 -12.58
CA GLY A 351 -17.39 -22.32 -12.57
C GLY A 351 -16.46 -23.54 -12.67
N GLU A 352 -15.14 -23.34 -12.68
CA GLU A 352 -14.13 -24.40 -12.72
C GLU A 352 -13.87 -24.95 -11.29
N LEU A 353 -14.88 -25.56 -10.68
CA LEU A 353 -14.88 -25.91 -9.26
C LEU A 353 -13.78 -26.90 -8.86
N ASP A 354 -13.47 -27.88 -9.70
CA ASP A 354 -12.44 -28.89 -9.40
C ASP A 354 -11.04 -28.27 -9.34
N ARG A 355 -10.75 -27.32 -10.24
CA ARG A 355 -9.50 -26.55 -10.23
C ARG A 355 -9.41 -25.63 -9.03
N ALA A 356 -10.53 -25.02 -8.66
CA ALA A 356 -10.60 -24.20 -7.46
C ALA A 356 -10.24 -25.00 -6.21
N LEU A 357 -10.83 -26.19 -6.04
CA LEU A 357 -10.54 -27.08 -4.91
C LEU A 357 -9.06 -27.50 -4.86
N GLN A 358 -8.46 -27.86 -6.01
CA GLN A 358 -7.03 -28.18 -6.08
C GLN A 358 -6.14 -27.01 -5.63
N ASP A 359 -6.46 -25.79 -6.05
CA ASP A 359 -5.73 -24.59 -5.65
C ASP A 359 -5.90 -24.29 -4.16
N PHE A 360 -7.09 -24.46 -3.60
CA PHE A 360 -7.30 -24.28 -2.17
C PHE A 360 -6.57 -25.33 -1.33
N ASP A 361 -6.57 -26.59 -1.78
CA ASP A 361 -5.80 -27.66 -1.14
C ASP A 361 -4.31 -27.31 -1.13
N ARG A 362 -3.79 -26.85 -2.28
CA ARG A 362 -2.39 -26.43 -2.38
C ARG A 362 -2.07 -25.22 -1.48
N ALA A 363 -2.96 -24.23 -1.41
CA ALA A 363 -2.79 -23.09 -0.52
C ALA A 363 -2.70 -23.51 0.95
N ILE A 364 -3.55 -24.45 1.37
CA ILE A 364 -3.59 -24.96 2.76
C ILE A 364 -2.39 -25.86 3.06
N GLU A 365 -1.89 -26.62 2.09
CA GLU A 365 -0.63 -27.36 2.23
C GLU A 365 0.57 -26.43 2.46
N LEU A 366 0.64 -25.33 1.71
CA LEU A 366 1.72 -24.35 1.82
C LEU A 366 1.64 -23.52 3.10
N ASP A 367 0.44 -23.05 3.46
CA ASP A 367 0.18 -22.34 4.72
C ASP A 367 -1.10 -22.85 5.39
N PRO A 368 -0.98 -23.79 6.35
CA PRO A 368 -2.11 -24.31 7.13
C PRO A 368 -2.78 -23.27 8.06
N ARG A 369 -2.24 -22.05 8.16
CA ARG A 369 -2.79 -20.94 8.95
C ARG A 369 -3.46 -19.87 8.08
N LEU A 370 -3.47 -20.04 6.76
CA LEU A 370 -4.10 -19.11 5.83
C LEU A 370 -5.63 -19.21 5.89
N ALA A 371 -6.25 -18.46 6.81
CA ALA A 371 -7.70 -18.51 7.05
C ALA A 371 -8.54 -18.31 5.78
N VAL A 372 -8.13 -17.41 4.88
CA VAL A 372 -8.86 -17.10 3.64
C VAL A 372 -8.98 -18.32 2.71
N ALA A 373 -8.00 -19.22 2.69
CA ALA A 373 -8.05 -20.43 1.88
C ALA A 373 -9.17 -21.38 2.36
N PHE A 374 -9.32 -21.53 3.68
CA PHE A 374 -10.44 -22.28 4.28
C PHE A 374 -11.79 -21.62 3.97
N THR A 375 -11.89 -20.29 4.06
CA THR A 375 -13.12 -19.55 3.70
C THR A 375 -13.50 -19.78 2.22
N TYR A 376 -12.54 -19.73 1.30
CA TYR A 376 -12.81 -19.98 -0.11
C TYR A 376 -13.15 -21.46 -0.39
N ARG A 377 -12.43 -22.41 0.20
CA ARG A 377 -12.74 -23.85 0.06
C ARG A 377 -14.11 -24.20 0.63
N GLY A 378 -14.48 -23.64 1.78
CA GLY A 378 -15.82 -23.75 2.35
C GLY A 378 -16.90 -23.21 1.40
N THR A 379 -16.61 -22.11 0.72
CA THR A 379 -17.51 -21.53 -0.29
C THR A 379 -17.64 -22.43 -1.50
N ALA A 380 -16.57 -23.08 -1.94
CA ALA A 380 -16.62 -24.07 -3.01
C ALA A 380 -17.48 -25.29 -2.63
N TYR A 381 -17.32 -25.85 -1.42
CA TYR A 381 -18.18 -26.93 -0.94
C TYR A 381 -19.65 -26.53 -0.81
N SER A 382 -19.89 -25.31 -0.31
CA SER A 382 -21.22 -24.69 -0.24
C SER A 382 -21.85 -24.60 -1.65
N THR A 383 -21.12 -24.15 -2.67
CA THR A 383 -21.60 -24.13 -4.06
C THR A 383 -21.94 -25.53 -4.58
N ARG A 384 -21.21 -26.57 -4.15
CA ARG A 384 -21.49 -27.98 -4.48
C ARG A 384 -22.70 -28.56 -3.74
N GLY A 385 -23.23 -27.85 -2.75
CA GLY A 385 -24.29 -28.34 -1.85
C GLY A 385 -23.80 -29.21 -0.69
N ASP A 386 -22.49 -29.30 -0.49
CA ASP A 386 -21.85 -30.04 0.60
C ASP A 386 -21.72 -29.16 1.84
N TRP A 387 -22.88 -28.85 2.45
CA TRP A 387 -22.97 -27.88 3.54
C TRP A 387 -22.22 -28.33 4.80
N ASP A 388 -22.15 -29.64 5.06
CA ASP A 388 -21.46 -30.17 6.24
C ASP A 388 -19.93 -30.00 6.13
N GLN A 389 -19.35 -30.16 4.93
CA GLN A 389 -17.94 -29.81 4.71
C GLN A 389 -17.73 -28.30 4.73
N ALA A 390 -18.62 -27.52 4.11
CA ALA A 390 -18.55 -26.07 4.16
C ALA A 390 -18.49 -25.53 5.60
N ILE A 391 -19.35 -26.05 6.50
CA ILE A 391 -19.37 -25.67 7.92
C ILE A 391 -18.03 -25.98 8.61
N LYS A 392 -17.40 -27.12 8.32
CA LYS A 392 -16.08 -27.47 8.88
C LYS A 392 -15.00 -26.49 8.43
N GLU A 393 -14.95 -26.20 7.13
CA GLU A 393 -13.98 -25.26 6.56
C GLU A 393 -14.16 -23.85 7.13
N TYR A 394 -15.38 -23.34 7.18
CA TYR A 394 -15.64 -22.03 7.79
C TYR A 394 -15.30 -22.00 9.28
N SER A 395 -15.55 -23.08 10.01
CA SER A 395 -15.18 -23.17 11.43
C SER A 395 -13.67 -23.09 11.60
N ARG A 396 -12.91 -23.76 10.73
CA ARG A 396 -11.45 -23.66 10.74
C ARG A 396 -10.96 -22.25 10.38
N ALA A 397 -11.59 -21.59 9.41
CA ALA A 397 -11.28 -20.20 9.08
C ALA A 397 -11.51 -19.25 10.27
N ILE A 398 -12.62 -19.42 11.01
CA ILE A 398 -12.97 -18.64 12.19
C ILE A 398 -12.00 -18.88 13.35
N GLU A 399 -11.57 -20.13 13.57
CA GLU A 399 -10.54 -20.44 14.57
C GLU A 399 -9.21 -19.72 14.28
N LEU A 400 -8.82 -19.64 13.00
CA LEU A 400 -7.58 -18.99 12.56
C LEU A 400 -7.72 -17.45 12.55
N ASN A 401 -8.89 -16.94 12.16
CA ASN A 401 -9.22 -15.53 12.13
C ASN A 401 -10.62 -15.27 12.72
N PRO A 402 -10.72 -14.99 14.03
CA PRO A 402 -12.00 -14.71 14.69
C PRO A 402 -12.69 -13.41 14.25
N LYS A 403 -12.09 -12.64 13.32
CA LYS A 403 -12.66 -11.41 12.75
C LYS A 403 -13.08 -11.59 11.28
N ASP A 404 -13.06 -12.81 10.74
CA ASP A 404 -13.51 -13.09 9.38
C ASP A 404 -15.05 -13.04 9.28
N VAL A 405 -15.58 -11.87 8.94
CA VAL A 405 -17.01 -11.63 8.74
C VAL A 405 -17.61 -12.58 7.69
N ALA A 406 -16.87 -12.82 6.61
CA ALA A 406 -17.35 -13.65 5.50
C ALA A 406 -17.48 -15.12 5.93
N ALA A 407 -16.56 -15.62 6.76
CA ALA A 407 -16.65 -16.97 7.29
C ALA A 407 -17.86 -17.16 8.20
N PHE A 408 -18.13 -16.23 9.13
CA PHE A 408 -19.35 -16.28 9.96
C PHE A 408 -20.62 -16.22 9.12
N TYR A 409 -20.72 -15.21 8.25
CA TYR A 409 -21.90 -15.03 7.40
C TYR A 409 -22.18 -16.27 6.53
N ASN A 410 -21.15 -16.82 5.88
CA ASN A 410 -21.32 -17.99 5.01
C ASN A 410 -21.60 -19.27 5.80
N ARG A 411 -21.02 -19.44 7.00
CA ARG A 411 -21.36 -20.56 7.89
C ARG A 411 -22.81 -20.47 8.38
N GLY A 412 -23.30 -19.27 8.68
CA GLY A 412 -24.70 -19.03 9.01
C GLY A 412 -25.66 -19.40 7.86
N ILE A 413 -25.29 -19.09 6.61
CA ILE A 413 -26.03 -19.55 5.42
C ILE A 413 -26.02 -21.08 5.33
N ALA A 414 -24.87 -21.73 5.50
CA ALA A 414 -24.77 -23.18 5.44
C ALA A 414 -25.61 -23.86 6.54
N HIS A 415 -25.59 -23.35 7.77
CA HIS A 415 -26.48 -23.78 8.84
C HIS A 415 -27.96 -23.58 8.50
N SER A 416 -28.32 -22.45 7.87
CA SER A 416 -29.69 -22.18 7.42
C SER A 416 -30.15 -23.18 6.36
N ARG A 417 -29.28 -23.55 5.41
CA ARG A 417 -29.56 -24.60 4.41
C ARG A 417 -29.76 -25.97 5.06
N ARG A 418 -29.11 -26.23 6.19
CA ARG A 418 -29.30 -27.43 7.03
C ARG A 418 -30.46 -27.30 8.02
N GLN A 419 -31.22 -26.21 7.99
CA GLN A 419 -32.31 -25.90 8.93
C GLN A 419 -31.86 -25.83 10.41
N GLN A 420 -30.58 -25.55 10.64
CA GLN A 420 -29.96 -25.39 11.95
C GLN A 420 -30.07 -23.93 12.39
N TRP A 421 -31.31 -23.46 12.59
CA TRP A 421 -31.63 -22.03 12.72
C TRP A 421 -30.97 -21.34 13.92
N ASP A 422 -30.82 -22.03 15.06
CA ASP A 422 -30.13 -21.46 16.24
C ASP A 422 -28.64 -21.20 15.96
N PHE A 423 -27.95 -22.11 15.26
CA PHE A 423 -26.55 -21.92 14.88
C PHE A 423 -26.41 -20.80 13.83
N ALA A 424 -27.32 -20.77 12.85
CA ALA A 424 -27.35 -19.70 11.86
C ALA A 424 -27.52 -18.33 12.50
N ALA A 425 -28.47 -18.18 13.43
CA ALA A 425 -28.70 -16.91 14.12
C ALA A 425 -27.46 -16.42 14.87
N ARG A 426 -26.74 -17.32 15.58
CA ARG A 426 -25.49 -16.98 16.29
C ARG A 426 -24.36 -16.55 15.35
N ASP A 427 -24.23 -17.20 14.21
CA ASP A 427 -23.23 -16.83 13.22
C ASP A 427 -23.55 -15.47 12.58
N PHE A 428 -24.83 -15.19 12.30
CA PHE A 428 -25.23 -13.87 11.83
C PHE A 428 -25.10 -12.80 12.91
N ASP A 429 -25.35 -13.11 14.19
CA ASP A 429 -25.08 -12.20 15.32
C ASP A 429 -23.63 -11.73 15.31
N GLU A 430 -22.70 -12.67 15.14
CA GLU A 430 -21.26 -12.36 15.13
C GLU A 430 -20.83 -11.61 13.87
N ALA A 431 -21.37 -11.97 12.70
CA ALA A 431 -21.16 -11.22 11.47
C ALA A 431 -21.63 -9.76 11.59
N ILE A 432 -22.81 -9.53 12.18
CA ILE A 432 -23.36 -8.19 12.45
C ILE A 432 -22.52 -7.44 13.48
N ARG A 433 -22.05 -8.13 14.54
CA ARG A 433 -21.18 -7.52 15.55
C ARG A 433 -19.88 -6.98 14.94
N LEU A 434 -19.33 -7.69 13.95
CA LEU A 434 -18.11 -7.31 13.25
C LEU A 434 -18.37 -6.30 12.10
N ASN A 435 -19.54 -6.36 11.46
CA ASN A 435 -19.96 -5.44 10.42
C ASN A 435 -21.43 -5.00 10.61
N PRO A 436 -21.68 -3.93 11.41
CA PRO A 436 -23.03 -3.51 11.78
C PRO A 436 -23.89 -2.94 10.65
N ASP A 437 -23.30 -2.70 9.47
CA ASP A 437 -23.95 -2.09 8.32
C ASP A 437 -24.31 -3.12 7.22
N ASP A 438 -24.10 -4.43 7.47
CA ASP A 438 -24.48 -5.49 6.52
C ASP A 438 -25.98 -5.79 6.57
N ALA A 439 -26.75 -5.11 5.70
CA ALA A 439 -28.18 -5.34 5.55
C ALA A 439 -28.57 -6.81 5.29
N SER A 440 -27.73 -7.56 4.55
CA SER A 440 -28.03 -8.96 4.23
C SER A 440 -27.88 -9.88 5.45
N ALA A 441 -26.95 -9.57 6.35
CA ALA A 441 -26.79 -10.30 7.60
C ALA A 441 -28.02 -10.15 8.51
N TYR A 442 -28.55 -8.92 8.66
CA TYR A 442 -29.81 -8.70 9.40
C TYR A 442 -30.97 -9.46 8.75
N ARG A 443 -31.16 -9.34 7.43
CA ARG A 443 -32.25 -10.06 6.74
C ARG A 443 -32.15 -11.57 6.95
N ASN A 444 -30.97 -12.16 6.84
CA ASN A 444 -30.80 -13.61 7.02
C ASN A 444 -30.98 -14.04 8.49
N ARG A 445 -30.56 -13.21 9.45
CA ARG A 445 -30.86 -13.45 10.88
C ARG A 445 -32.35 -13.35 11.18
N GLY A 446 -33.04 -12.36 10.60
CA GLY A 446 -34.49 -12.22 10.68
C GLY A 446 -35.23 -13.45 10.15
N LEU A 447 -34.77 -14.01 9.02
CA LEU A 447 -35.29 -15.28 8.51
C LEU A 447 -35.05 -16.46 9.46
N ALA A 448 -33.87 -16.54 10.09
CA ALA A 448 -33.58 -17.56 11.10
C ALA A 448 -34.48 -17.39 12.34
N TYR A 449 -34.66 -16.17 12.83
CA TYR A 449 -35.56 -15.85 13.95
C TYR A 449 -37.02 -16.15 13.62
N GLN A 450 -37.48 -15.87 12.40
CA GLN A 450 -38.82 -16.25 11.95
C GLN A 450 -39.03 -17.77 12.02
N ARG A 451 -38.03 -18.57 11.61
CA ARG A 451 -38.07 -20.05 11.72
C ARG A 451 -38.04 -20.55 13.16
N LEU A 452 -37.39 -19.80 14.06
CA LEU A 452 -37.38 -20.04 15.50
C LEU A 452 -38.61 -19.47 16.23
N LEU A 453 -39.60 -18.92 15.50
CA LEU A 453 -40.79 -18.26 16.04
C LEU A 453 -40.49 -17.05 16.95
N ARG A 454 -39.30 -16.45 16.83
CA ARG A 454 -38.90 -15.20 17.51
C ARG A 454 -39.32 -14.01 16.66
N LEU A 455 -40.63 -13.83 16.51
CA LEU A 455 -41.23 -12.94 15.51
C LEU A 455 -40.91 -11.45 15.71
N ASP A 456 -40.82 -10.96 16.96
CA ASP A 456 -40.45 -9.55 17.24
C ASP A 456 -39.01 -9.25 16.84
N ALA A 457 -38.09 -10.17 17.15
CA ALA A 457 -36.68 -10.05 16.75
C ALA A 457 -36.53 -10.12 15.23
N ALA A 458 -37.34 -10.95 14.56
CA ALA A 458 -37.34 -11.03 13.11
C ALA A 458 -37.81 -9.72 12.44
N ILE A 459 -38.89 -9.10 12.93
CA ILE A 459 -39.36 -7.80 12.43
C ILE A 459 -38.28 -6.73 12.64
N ALA A 460 -37.70 -6.64 13.83
CA ALA A 460 -36.64 -5.67 14.12
C ALA A 460 -35.43 -5.81 13.16
N ASP A 461 -35.06 -7.05 12.82
CA ASP A 461 -34.01 -7.32 11.85
C ASP A 461 -34.39 -6.94 10.42
N PHE A 462 -35.64 -7.19 10.00
CA PHE A 462 -36.11 -6.77 8.67
C PHE A 462 -36.19 -5.25 8.55
N ASP A 463 -36.67 -4.56 9.59
CA ASP A 463 -36.67 -3.10 9.64
C ASP A 463 -35.24 -2.54 9.53
N ARG A 464 -34.30 -3.11 10.29
CA ARG A 464 -32.90 -2.68 10.22
C ARG A 464 -32.26 -2.97 8.85
N ALA A 465 -32.57 -4.11 8.23
CA ALA A 465 -32.13 -4.41 6.87
C ALA A 465 -32.67 -3.39 5.85
N ALA A 466 -33.94 -3.00 5.98
CA ALA A 466 -34.58 -2.01 5.12
C ALA A 466 -34.06 -0.57 5.35
N GLU A 467 -33.68 -0.21 6.58
CA GLU A 467 -33.01 1.05 6.87
C GLU A 467 -31.64 1.13 6.20
N LEU A 468 -30.84 0.07 6.30
CA LEU A 468 -29.50 -0.01 5.71
C LEU A 468 -29.55 -0.12 4.17
N ASN A 469 -30.56 -0.80 3.64
CA ASN A 469 -30.80 -0.92 2.21
C ASN A 469 -32.28 -0.69 1.87
N PRO A 470 -32.69 0.57 1.60
CA PRO A 470 -34.07 0.89 1.25
C PRO A 470 -34.60 0.26 -0.04
N LYS A 471 -33.75 -0.40 -0.83
CA LYS A 471 -34.12 -1.14 -2.05
C LYS A 471 -34.27 -2.64 -1.82
N ASP A 472 -34.19 -3.11 -0.58
CA ASP A 472 -34.43 -4.52 -0.25
C ASP A 472 -35.93 -4.82 -0.14
N ALA A 473 -36.57 -5.10 -1.28
CA ALA A 473 -37.99 -5.45 -1.31
C ALA A 473 -38.34 -6.65 -0.42
N ALA A 474 -37.41 -7.62 -0.31
CA ALA A 474 -37.63 -8.86 0.42
C ALA A 474 -37.77 -8.62 1.93
N ALA A 475 -37.02 -7.67 2.50
CA ALA A 475 -37.14 -7.32 3.92
C ALA A 475 -38.58 -6.87 4.27
N PHE A 476 -39.17 -6.00 3.45
CA PHE A 476 -40.57 -5.58 3.62
C PHE A 476 -41.55 -6.75 3.42
N ALA A 477 -41.35 -7.58 2.38
CA ALA A 477 -42.21 -8.74 2.14
C ALA A 477 -42.20 -9.74 3.31
N PHE A 478 -41.04 -9.99 3.92
CA PHE A 478 -40.93 -10.87 5.09
C PHE A 478 -41.59 -10.27 6.34
N SER A 479 -41.43 -8.96 6.58
CA SER A 479 -42.14 -8.24 7.65
C SER A 479 -43.66 -8.34 7.47
N GLY A 480 -44.17 -8.05 6.27
CA GLY A 480 -45.59 -8.15 5.94
C GLY A 480 -46.16 -9.55 6.20
N GLY A 481 -45.37 -10.60 5.88
CA GLY A 481 -45.71 -11.99 6.19
C GLY A 481 -45.84 -12.28 7.69
N ILE A 482 -45.03 -11.65 8.53
CA ILE A 482 -45.15 -11.77 9.99
C ILE A 482 -46.36 -10.99 10.50
N HIS A 483 -46.55 -9.74 10.07
CA HIS A 483 -47.71 -8.92 10.45
C HIS A 483 -49.04 -9.60 10.08
N LEU A 484 -49.13 -10.21 8.89
CA LEU A 484 -50.31 -10.96 8.45
C LEU A 484 -50.61 -12.13 9.39
N ARG A 485 -49.60 -12.92 9.77
CA ARG A 485 -49.77 -14.03 10.72
C ARG A 485 -50.18 -13.59 12.13
N ARG A 486 -49.85 -12.36 12.52
CA ARG A 486 -50.27 -11.74 13.80
C ARG A 486 -51.68 -11.14 13.75
N GLY A 487 -52.31 -11.08 12.58
CA GLY A 487 -53.58 -10.38 12.38
C GLY A 487 -53.44 -8.86 12.26
N GLU A 488 -52.22 -8.34 12.12
CA GLU A 488 -51.94 -6.92 11.90
C GLU A 488 -52.10 -6.57 10.40
N ILE A 489 -53.32 -6.77 9.89
CA ILE A 489 -53.60 -6.80 8.44
C ILE A 489 -53.21 -5.50 7.73
N ASP A 490 -53.56 -4.34 8.29
CA ASP A 490 -53.24 -3.06 7.65
C ASP A 490 -51.73 -2.80 7.57
N ARG A 491 -50.96 -3.24 8.57
CA ARG A 491 -49.48 -3.16 8.52
C ARG A 491 -48.90 -4.11 7.49
N ALA A 492 -49.44 -5.32 7.39
CA ALA A 492 -49.03 -6.28 6.37
C ALA A 492 -49.24 -5.72 4.96
N ILE A 493 -50.38 -5.10 4.68
CA ILE A 493 -50.66 -4.44 3.39
C ILE A 493 -49.65 -3.32 3.13
N GLN A 494 -49.38 -2.46 4.11
CA GLN A 494 -48.40 -1.37 3.96
C GLN A 494 -46.99 -1.88 3.64
N ASP A 495 -46.57 -2.97 4.28
CA ASP A 495 -45.27 -3.62 4.02
C ASP A 495 -45.22 -4.22 2.62
N TYR A 496 -46.26 -4.95 2.20
CA TYR A 496 -46.33 -5.48 0.84
C TYR A 496 -46.41 -4.38 -0.23
N ASP A 497 -47.10 -3.27 0.04
CA ASP A 497 -47.11 -2.12 -0.85
C ASP A 497 -45.71 -1.52 -1.03
N ARG A 498 -44.91 -1.45 0.05
CA ARG A 498 -43.51 -1.01 -0.02
C ARG A 498 -42.69 -1.98 -0.84
N ALA A 499 -42.80 -3.28 -0.57
CA ALA A 499 -42.10 -4.32 -1.32
C ALA A 499 -42.42 -4.24 -2.82
N LEU A 500 -43.70 -4.14 -3.21
CA LEU A 500 -44.13 -4.10 -4.61
C LEU A 500 -43.83 -2.79 -5.32
N ARG A 501 -43.67 -1.68 -4.59
CA ARG A 501 -43.12 -0.44 -5.16
C ARG A 501 -41.66 -0.58 -5.55
N ILE A 502 -40.90 -1.41 -4.84
CA ILE A 502 -39.48 -1.65 -5.09
C ILE A 502 -39.31 -2.74 -6.16
N ASP A 503 -40.01 -3.86 -6.00
CA ASP A 503 -40.05 -4.97 -6.96
C ASP A 503 -41.49 -5.28 -7.40
N PRO A 504 -41.95 -4.68 -8.51
CA PRO A 504 -43.30 -4.89 -9.02
C PRO A 504 -43.48 -6.24 -9.77
N ASN A 505 -42.46 -7.10 -9.81
CA ASN A 505 -42.51 -8.40 -10.48
C ASN A 505 -42.48 -9.59 -9.50
N ASP A 506 -42.76 -9.36 -8.21
CA ASP A 506 -42.84 -10.41 -7.20
C ASP A 506 -44.26 -10.99 -7.09
N ALA A 507 -44.50 -12.09 -7.80
CA ALA A 507 -45.77 -12.81 -7.76
C ALA A 507 -46.16 -13.29 -6.35
N THR A 508 -45.17 -13.66 -5.52
CA THR A 508 -45.42 -14.15 -4.16
C THR A 508 -45.90 -13.02 -3.26
N THR A 509 -45.33 -11.82 -3.40
CA THR A 509 -45.77 -10.66 -2.63
C THR A 509 -47.17 -10.19 -3.05
N PHE A 510 -47.51 -10.21 -4.35
CA PHE A 510 -48.90 -9.99 -4.79
C PHE A 510 -49.87 -11.00 -4.19
N TYR A 511 -49.55 -12.30 -4.27
CA TYR A 511 -50.36 -13.34 -3.63
C TYR A 511 -50.57 -13.08 -2.13
N ASN A 512 -49.50 -12.77 -1.40
CA ASN A 512 -49.56 -12.53 0.04
C ASN A 512 -50.37 -11.28 0.40
N ARG A 513 -50.30 -10.21 -0.41
CA ARG A 513 -51.13 -9.01 -0.23
C ARG A 513 -52.60 -9.28 -0.58
N GLY A 514 -52.86 -10.10 -1.60
CA GLY A 514 -54.20 -10.62 -1.90
C GLY A 514 -54.81 -11.41 -0.74
N VAL A 515 -54.02 -12.25 -0.06
CA VAL A 515 -54.45 -12.93 1.18
C VAL A 515 -54.78 -11.94 2.30
N ALA A 516 -53.99 -10.88 2.46
CA ALA A 516 -54.26 -9.82 3.44
C ALA A 516 -55.58 -9.09 3.14
N TYR A 517 -55.82 -8.70 1.88
CA TYR A 517 -57.09 -8.09 1.45
C TYR A 517 -58.28 -9.04 1.65
N GLY A 518 -58.14 -10.32 1.31
CA GLY A 518 -59.16 -11.34 1.54
C GLY A 518 -59.51 -11.49 3.04
N THR A 519 -58.49 -11.45 3.91
CA THR A 519 -58.70 -11.47 5.37
C THR A 519 -59.48 -10.26 5.86
N LYS A 520 -59.26 -9.09 5.23
CA LYS A 520 -60.00 -7.85 5.47
C LYS A 520 -61.40 -7.83 4.80
N LYS A 521 -61.73 -8.85 4.01
CA LYS A 521 -62.95 -8.96 3.19
C LYS A 521 -63.04 -7.92 2.07
N GLU A 522 -61.90 -7.38 1.64
CA GLU A 522 -61.78 -6.51 0.48
C GLU A 522 -61.58 -7.37 -0.77
N TRP A 523 -62.61 -8.14 -1.14
CA TRP A 523 -62.53 -9.21 -2.13
C TRP A 523 -62.13 -8.73 -3.53
N ASP A 524 -62.59 -7.55 -3.94
CA ASP A 524 -62.21 -6.95 -5.22
C ASP A 524 -60.70 -6.72 -5.35
N LEU A 525 -60.08 -6.19 -4.28
CA LEU A 525 -58.63 -5.94 -4.22
C LEU A 525 -57.85 -7.26 -4.14
N ALA A 526 -58.39 -8.25 -3.42
CA ALA A 526 -57.80 -9.58 -3.36
C ALA A 526 -57.74 -10.23 -4.76
N VAL A 527 -58.84 -10.19 -5.52
CA VAL A 527 -58.88 -10.71 -6.91
C VAL A 527 -57.87 -9.99 -7.81
N GLN A 528 -57.76 -8.67 -7.73
CA GLN A 528 -56.79 -7.90 -8.51
C GLN A 528 -55.34 -8.33 -8.24
N ASP A 529 -54.99 -8.53 -6.96
CA ASP A 529 -53.64 -8.97 -6.58
C ASP A 529 -53.37 -10.41 -7.03
N TYR A 530 -54.36 -11.30 -6.92
CA TYR A 530 -54.22 -12.67 -7.43
C TYR A 530 -54.10 -12.71 -8.96
N ASP A 531 -54.84 -11.87 -9.68
CA ASP A 531 -54.70 -11.70 -11.13
C ASP A 531 -53.29 -11.26 -11.51
N GLN A 532 -52.73 -10.30 -10.79
CA GLN A 532 -51.38 -9.81 -11.04
C GLN A 532 -50.32 -10.88 -10.71
N ALA A 533 -50.48 -11.62 -9.62
CA ALA A 533 -49.63 -12.77 -9.31
C ALA A 533 -49.69 -13.84 -10.42
N LEU A 534 -50.87 -14.13 -10.97
CA LEU A 534 -51.06 -15.10 -12.05
C LEU A 534 -50.60 -14.61 -13.42
N LYS A 535 -50.59 -13.29 -13.65
CA LYS A 535 -49.98 -12.70 -14.83
C LYS A 535 -48.46 -12.92 -14.84
N LEU A 536 -47.83 -12.83 -13.65
CA LEU A 536 -46.40 -13.07 -13.47
C LEU A 536 -46.08 -14.57 -13.47
N GLU A 537 -46.89 -15.37 -12.78
CA GLU A 537 -46.74 -16.82 -12.67
C GLU A 537 -48.08 -17.55 -12.94
N PRO A 538 -48.38 -17.90 -14.20
CA PRO A 538 -49.68 -18.48 -14.57
C PRO A 538 -50.03 -19.83 -13.93
N LYS A 539 -49.03 -20.53 -13.37
CA LYS A 539 -49.21 -21.83 -12.70
C LYS A 539 -49.09 -21.72 -11.17
N PHE A 540 -49.30 -20.53 -10.61
CA PHE A 540 -49.24 -20.35 -9.17
C PHE A 540 -50.53 -20.87 -8.49
N ALA A 541 -50.53 -22.16 -8.11
CA ALA A 541 -51.70 -22.85 -7.57
C ALA A 541 -52.36 -22.14 -6.39
N ALA A 542 -51.56 -21.63 -5.45
CA ALA A 542 -52.06 -20.90 -4.29
C ALA A 542 -52.82 -19.62 -4.67
N SER A 543 -52.35 -18.90 -5.69
CA SER A 543 -53.03 -17.69 -6.19
C SER A 543 -54.32 -18.01 -6.93
N LEU A 544 -54.35 -19.07 -7.76
CA LEU A 544 -55.59 -19.56 -8.38
C LEU A 544 -56.63 -19.93 -7.31
N TYR A 545 -56.22 -20.69 -6.30
CA TYR A 545 -57.12 -21.09 -5.22
C TYR A 545 -57.64 -19.88 -4.44
N GLY A 546 -56.76 -18.94 -4.07
CA GLY A 546 -57.14 -17.70 -3.39
C GLY A 546 -58.11 -16.85 -4.20
N ARG A 547 -57.88 -16.72 -5.52
CA ARG A 547 -58.78 -16.01 -6.43
C ARG A 547 -60.15 -16.67 -6.52
N GLY A 548 -60.19 -17.99 -6.61
CA GLY A 548 -61.44 -18.74 -6.64
C GLY A 548 -62.26 -18.55 -5.37
N VAL A 549 -61.61 -18.62 -4.19
CA VAL A 549 -62.26 -18.34 -2.90
C VAL A 549 -62.81 -16.91 -2.86
N ALA A 550 -62.04 -15.91 -3.30
CA ALA A 550 -62.49 -14.52 -3.33
C ALA A 550 -63.68 -14.31 -4.28
N LYS A 551 -63.65 -14.91 -5.48
CA LYS A 551 -64.76 -14.89 -6.46
C LYS A 551 -66.03 -15.53 -5.91
N GLU A 552 -65.92 -16.63 -5.16
CA GLU A 552 -67.06 -17.27 -4.52
C GLU A 552 -67.73 -16.32 -3.51
N GLN A 553 -66.93 -15.63 -2.69
CA GLN A 553 -67.44 -14.63 -1.74
C GLN A 553 -68.10 -13.43 -2.42
N MET A 554 -67.71 -13.12 -3.66
CA MET A 554 -68.33 -12.10 -4.50
C MET A 554 -69.55 -12.59 -5.29
N GLY A 555 -69.87 -13.89 -5.25
CA GLY A 555 -71.01 -14.50 -5.94
C GLY A 555 -70.72 -15.02 -7.36
N ASP A 556 -69.48 -14.95 -7.84
CA ASP A 556 -69.04 -15.55 -9.12
C ASP A 556 -68.69 -17.03 -8.94
N LYS A 557 -69.72 -17.87 -8.83
CA LYS A 557 -69.54 -19.33 -8.64
C LYS A 557 -68.84 -19.99 -9.82
N ALA A 558 -69.15 -19.58 -11.05
CA ALA A 558 -68.58 -20.20 -12.24
C ALA A 558 -67.06 -19.93 -12.32
N GLY A 559 -66.64 -18.68 -12.10
CA GLY A 559 -65.22 -18.33 -12.07
C GLY A 559 -64.49 -18.94 -10.87
N ALA A 560 -65.16 -19.10 -9.72
CA ALA A 560 -64.60 -19.79 -8.56
C ALA A 560 -64.31 -21.28 -8.83
N ASP A 561 -65.27 -22.00 -9.39
CA ASP A 561 -65.14 -23.43 -9.70
C ASP A 561 -64.02 -23.67 -10.72
N GLU A 562 -63.89 -22.80 -11.73
CA GLU A 562 -62.82 -22.86 -12.74
C GLU A 562 -61.43 -22.70 -12.10
N ASP A 563 -61.26 -21.64 -11.28
CA ASP A 563 -59.99 -21.34 -10.62
C ASP A 563 -59.56 -22.43 -9.63
N ILE A 564 -60.50 -22.92 -8.81
CA ILE A 564 -60.23 -23.99 -7.83
C ILE A 564 -59.89 -25.31 -8.53
N ALA A 565 -60.59 -25.65 -9.62
CA ALA A 565 -60.27 -26.83 -10.42
C ALA A 565 -58.89 -26.73 -11.06
N ALA A 566 -58.53 -25.55 -11.60
CA ALA A 566 -57.20 -25.29 -12.15
C ALA A 566 -56.10 -25.39 -11.08
N ALA A 567 -56.33 -24.81 -9.89
CA ALA A 567 -55.41 -24.89 -8.77
C ALA A 567 -55.13 -26.34 -8.36
N ARG A 568 -56.20 -27.15 -8.17
CA ARG A 568 -56.10 -28.57 -7.77
C ARG A 568 -55.44 -29.46 -8.82
N LYS A 569 -55.48 -29.07 -10.08
CA LYS A 569 -54.76 -29.76 -11.16
C LYS A 569 -53.24 -29.54 -11.06
N ILE A 570 -52.82 -28.40 -10.52
CA ILE A 570 -51.41 -28.07 -10.33
C ILE A 570 -50.91 -28.64 -9.00
N ASP A 571 -51.68 -28.46 -7.92
CA ASP A 571 -51.41 -28.97 -6.58
C ASP A 571 -52.69 -29.61 -6.00
N PRO A 572 -52.80 -30.95 -6.01
CA PRO A 572 -53.97 -31.67 -5.50
C PRO A 572 -54.30 -31.43 -4.02
N ASP A 573 -53.34 -30.90 -3.24
CA ASP A 573 -53.51 -30.61 -1.82
C ASP A 573 -53.75 -29.13 -1.53
N VAL A 574 -53.85 -28.28 -2.57
CA VAL A 574 -54.12 -26.85 -2.39
C VAL A 574 -55.44 -26.61 -1.63
N GLY A 575 -55.34 -25.85 -0.54
CA GLY A 575 -56.48 -25.51 0.32
C GLY A 575 -56.92 -26.59 1.31
N LYS A 576 -56.19 -27.71 1.42
CA LYS A 576 -56.28 -28.65 2.54
C LYS A 576 -55.33 -28.24 3.66
#